data_AF-A0A1C6DI65-F1
#
_entry.id   AF-A0A1C6DI65-F1
#
_cell.length_a   1.000
_cell.length_b   1.000
_cell.length_c   1.000
_cell.angle_alpha   90.00
_cell.angle_beta   90.00
_cell.angle_gamma   90.00
#
_symmetry.space_group_name_H-M   'P 1'
#
loop_
_entity.id
_entity.type
_entity.pdbx_description
1 polymer ?
#
loop_
_entity_poly.entity_id
_entity_poly.type
_entity_poly.pdbx_seq_one_letter_code
_entity_poly.pdbx_strand_id
1 'polypeptide(L)'
;MNTQDVTRSVIRLELARAFRGMESNPKRTLRKLADLGKVCARGSVQKEIFGIFQQCLRYKDSPYFSVMQNLVRNVSAENLTTFGMNLGYNSWTDGAKKIRAKKDNEGILTSWIQILDLSQSEWTAENLNAFIDFWKTYGVCTYAFLPSASFSENTFLPEVFQKQNDCAFLWFLPDVDSFCINMDDYKDVQNVMPIFKMEALMESEIHQILSAHKKLYGVYQLYNEQNIRECISRKSLGLLSSLGTPFLFFLSEDRKSDTSSAASRFAVDTRMKQAYPFLAVDFYSDITRINEIISGDPLPIHITERMNRLISSV
;
A
#
# COMPACT_ATOMS: atom_id res chain seq x y z
N MET A 1 9.57 -4.86 -28.59
CA MET A 1 9.22 -4.36 -27.24
C MET A 1 7.80 -3.83 -27.30
N ASN A 2 6.86 -4.35 -26.50
CA ASN A 2 5.47 -3.91 -26.58
C ASN A 2 5.33 -2.47 -26.02
N THR A 3 4.36 -1.70 -26.49
CA THR A 3 4.11 -0.31 -26.07
C THR A 3 3.89 -0.19 -24.54
N GLN A 4 3.34 -1.22 -23.90
CA GLN A 4 3.21 -1.31 -22.44
C GLN A 4 4.58 -1.38 -21.74
N ASP A 5 5.55 -2.14 -22.27
CA ASP A 5 6.89 -2.27 -21.71
C ASP A 5 7.68 -0.96 -21.84
N VAL A 6 7.50 -0.26 -22.96
CA VAL A 6 8.05 1.08 -23.19
C VAL A 6 7.47 2.05 -22.15
N THR A 7 6.15 2.07 -21.99
CA THR A 7 5.46 2.96 -21.04
C THR A 7 5.90 2.69 -19.60
N ARG A 8 5.95 1.42 -19.19
CA ARG A 8 6.43 1.00 -17.87
C ARG A 8 7.88 1.44 -17.62
N SER A 9 8.76 1.25 -18.60
CA SER A 9 10.17 1.64 -18.51
C SER A 9 10.34 3.16 -18.39
N VAL A 10 9.58 3.94 -19.16
CA VAL A 10 9.60 5.41 -19.09
C VAL A 10 9.12 5.89 -17.71
N ILE A 11 8.00 5.38 -17.20
CA ILE A 11 7.48 5.76 -15.88
C ILE A 11 8.47 5.38 -14.77
N ARG A 12 9.05 4.17 -14.82
CA ARG A 12 10.06 3.72 -13.85
C ARG A 12 11.29 4.63 -13.85
N LEU A 13 11.80 4.99 -15.03
CA LEU A 13 12.94 5.90 -15.17
C LEU A 13 12.64 7.27 -14.57
N GLU A 14 11.47 7.82 -14.83
CA GLU A 14 11.05 9.13 -14.33
C GLU A 14 10.79 9.12 -12.82
N LEU A 15 10.19 8.06 -12.26
CA LEU A 15 10.07 7.86 -10.82
C LEU A 15 11.44 7.77 -10.15
N ALA A 16 12.35 6.97 -10.70
CA ALA A 16 13.71 6.83 -10.16
C ALA A 16 14.48 8.15 -10.19
N ARG A 17 14.36 8.92 -11.29
CA ARG A 17 14.93 10.28 -11.41
C ARG A 17 14.31 11.22 -10.39
N ALA A 18 13.00 11.15 -10.20
CA ALA A 18 12.30 12.01 -9.26
C ALA A 18 12.69 11.69 -7.82
N PHE A 19 12.67 10.44 -7.38
CA PHE A 19 13.06 10.13 -6.01
C PHE A 19 14.51 10.53 -5.70
N ARG A 20 15.45 10.31 -6.64
CA ARG A 20 16.82 10.84 -6.51
C ARG A 20 16.90 12.37 -6.49
N GLY A 21 16.13 13.05 -7.33
CA GLY A 21 16.10 14.52 -7.39
C GLY A 21 15.31 15.18 -6.25
N MET A 22 14.57 14.41 -5.46
CA MET A 22 13.74 14.92 -4.37
C MET A 22 14.57 15.27 -3.13
N GLU A 23 15.75 14.68 -2.95
CA GLU A 23 16.71 15.08 -1.91
C GLU A 23 17.20 16.53 -2.08
N SER A 24 17.34 17.01 -3.32
CA SER A 24 17.86 18.36 -3.61
C SER A 24 16.78 19.41 -3.83
N ASN A 25 15.67 19.08 -4.51
CA ASN A 25 14.58 20.02 -4.75
C ASN A 25 13.19 19.34 -4.70
N PRO A 26 12.68 19.06 -3.50
CA PRO A 26 11.48 18.24 -3.30
C PRO A 26 10.23 18.88 -3.89
N LYS A 27 10.04 20.20 -3.70
CA LYS A 27 8.86 20.91 -4.23
C LYS A 27 8.82 20.86 -5.76
N ARG A 28 9.95 21.08 -6.44
CA ARG A 28 10.01 21.05 -7.91
C ARG A 28 9.81 19.64 -8.45
N THR A 29 10.44 18.66 -7.81
CA THR A 29 10.41 17.27 -8.24
C THR A 29 9.04 16.63 -8.07
N LEU A 30 8.34 16.93 -6.99
CA LEU A 30 6.99 16.43 -6.74
C LEU A 30 5.95 17.01 -7.71
N ARG A 31 6.09 18.28 -8.10
CA ARG A 31 5.27 18.87 -9.18
C ARG A 31 5.54 18.20 -10.52
N LYS A 32 6.81 17.96 -10.87
CA LYS A 32 7.18 17.22 -12.08
C LYS A 32 6.54 15.82 -12.09
N LEU A 33 6.56 15.10 -10.98
CA LEU A 33 5.89 13.80 -10.86
C LEU A 33 4.39 13.89 -11.10
N ALA A 34 3.73 14.89 -10.53
CA ALA A 34 2.30 15.11 -10.70
C ALA A 34 1.94 15.49 -12.16
N ASP A 35 2.79 16.26 -12.82
CA ASP A 35 2.65 16.63 -14.23
C ASP A 35 2.90 15.41 -15.13
N LEU A 36 3.90 14.59 -14.82
CA LEU A 36 4.23 13.37 -15.56
C LEU A 36 3.12 12.32 -15.44
N GLY A 37 2.56 12.19 -14.24
CA GLY A 37 1.37 11.40 -13.98
C GLY A 37 0.21 11.76 -14.89
N LYS A 38 -0.07 13.07 -15.06
CA LYS A 38 -1.11 13.56 -15.98
C LYS A 38 -0.83 13.22 -17.44
N VAL A 39 0.41 13.31 -17.91
CA VAL A 39 0.80 12.95 -19.29
C VAL A 39 0.65 11.45 -19.53
N CYS A 40 0.94 10.63 -18.53
CA CYS A 40 0.79 9.18 -18.59
C CYS A 40 -0.65 8.69 -18.36
N ALA A 41 -1.53 9.54 -17.80
CA ALA A 41 -2.92 9.23 -17.50
C ALA A 41 -3.77 9.12 -18.78
N ARG A 42 -3.96 7.90 -19.27
CA ARG A 42 -4.79 7.61 -20.44
C ARG A 42 -6.22 7.16 -20.06
N GLY A 43 -6.42 6.65 -18.83
CA GLY A 43 -7.74 6.23 -18.30
C GLY A 43 -8.41 7.24 -17.36
N SER A 44 -9.73 7.15 -17.19
CA SER A 44 -10.53 8.00 -16.28
C SER A 44 -10.04 7.92 -14.82
N VAL A 45 -9.80 6.70 -14.34
CA VAL A 45 -9.26 6.40 -13.00
C VAL A 45 -7.90 7.06 -12.77
N GLN A 46 -7.01 6.96 -13.76
CA GLN A 46 -5.70 7.58 -13.67
C GLN A 46 -5.85 9.10 -13.59
N LYS A 47 -6.71 9.69 -14.43
CA LYS A 47 -6.96 11.14 -14.42
C LYS A 47 -7.55 11.62 -13.09
N GLU A 48 -8.42 10.84 -12.48
CA GLU A 48 -9.01 11.15 -11.17
C GLU A 48 -7.96 11.05 -10.05
N ILE A 49 -7.23 9.94 -9.96
CA ILE A 49 -6.16 9.75 -8.98
C ILE A 49 -5.08 10.84 -9.13
N PHE A 50 -4.61 11.11 -10.35
CA PHE A 50 -3.65 12.18 -10.60
C PHE A 50 -4.23 13.58 -10.36
N GLY A 51 -5.52 13.79 -10.60
CA GLY A 51 -6.23 15.02 -10.26
C GLY A 51 -6.21 15.29 -8.76
N ILE A 52 -6.48 14.26 -7.94
CA ILE A 52 -6.39 14.32 -6.48
C ILE A 52 -4.94 14.63 -6.06
N PHE A 53 -3.95 13.91 -6.59
CA PHE A 53 -2.54 14.21 -6.31
C PHE A 53 -2.16 15.64 -6.69
N GLN A 54 -2.62 16.17 -7.82
CA GLN A 54 -2.35 17.55 -8.21
C GLN A 54 -3.02 18.56 -7.28
N GLN A 55 -4.29 18.35 -6.92
CA GLN A 55 -4.99 19.20 -5.97
C GLN A 55 -4.26 19.24 -4.62
N CYS A 56 -3.80 18.08 -4.18
CA CYS A 56 -2.96 17.92 -3.00
C CYS A 56 -1.64 18.71 -3.12
N LEU A 57 -1.04 18.81 -4.30
CA LEU A 57 0.27 19.46 -4.48
C LEU A 57 0.19 20.97 -4.84
N ARG A 58 -1.02 21.52 -4.98
CA ARG A 58 -1.23 22.96 -5.22
C ARG A 58 -0.87 23.83 -4.02
N TYR A 59 -1.01 23.32 -2.80
CA TYR A 59 -0.74 24.05 -1.57
C TYR A 59 0.76 24.19 -1.33
N LYS A 60 1.35 25.34 -1.64
CA LYS A 60 2.81 25.59 -1.60
C LYS A 60 3.48 25.31 -0.25
N ASP A 61 2.72 25.40 0.84
CA ASP A 61 3.16 25.18 2.22
C ASP A 61 2.52 23.94 2.86
N SER A 62 2.08 23.00 2.03
CA SER A 62 1.55 21.72 2.48
C SER A 62 2.57 20.94 3.32
N PRO A 63 2.17 20.41 4.49
CA PRO A 63 2.91 19.38 5.24
C PRO A 63 3.25 18.14 4.40
N TYR A 64 2.59 17.91 3.25
CA TYR A 64 2.93 16.78 2.39
C TYR A 64 4.29 16.95 1.71
N PHE A 65 4.78 18.19 1.57
CA PHE A 65 6.16 18.39 1.10
C PHE A 65 7.20 17.94 2.12
N SER A 66 6.96 18.11 3.42
CA SER A 66 7.87 17.61 4.46
C SER A 66 7.74 16.09 4.60
N VAL A 67 6.53 15.54 4.47
CA VAL A 67 6.30 14.09 4.38
C VAL A 67 7.13 13.46 3.27
N MET A 68 7.02 13.98 2.05
CA MET A 68 7.74 13.43 0.91
C MET A 68 9.25 13.59 1.05
N GLN A 69 9.72 14.70 1.62
CA GLN A 69 11.14 14.90 1.94
C GLN A 69 11.67 13.87 2.93
N ASN A 70 10.95 13.66 4.03
CA ASN A 70 11.32 12.67 5.04
C ASN A 70 11.31 11.26 4.44
N LEU A 71 10.31 10.96 3.62
CA LEU A 71 10.21 9.67 2.95
C LEU A 71 11.42 9.39 2.04
N VAL A 72 11.80 10.32 1.15
CA VAL A 72 12.96 10.09 0.25
C VAL A 72 14.30 10.15 0.96
N ARG A 73 14.39 10.82 2.11
CA ARG A 73 15.59 10.83 2.95
C ARG A 73 15.78 9.48 3.65
N ASN A 74 14.69 8.91 4.15
CA ASN A 74 14.71 7.74 5.02
C ASN A 74 14.43 6.42 4.29
N VAL A 75 14.03 6.46 3.02
CA VAL A 75 13.74 5.27 2.21
C VAL A 75 14.53 5.33 0.91
N SER A 76 15.08 4.20 0.49
CA SER A 76 15.89 4.13 -0.72
C SER A 76 15.04 4.45 -1.96
N ALA A 77 15.64 5.15 -2.92
CA ALA A 77 14.95 5.47 -4.18
C ALA A 77 14.52 4.21 -4.93
N GLU A 78 15.26 3.10 -4.80
CA GLU A 78 14.92 1.82 -5.41
C GLU A 78 13.68 1.18 -4.77
N ASN A 79 13.59 1.22 -3.43
CA ASN A 79 12.43 0.73 -2.71
C ASN A 79 11.17 1.51 -3.11
N LEU A 80 11.23 2.85 -3.06
CA LEU A 80 10.12 3.72 -3.47
C LEU A 80 9.73 3.52 -4.93
N THR A 81 10.71 3.34 -5.82
CA THR A 81 10.45 3.11 -7.24
C THR A 81 9.79 1.75 -7.46
N THR A 82 10.32 0.68 -6.87
CA THR A 82 9.79 -0.67 -7.08
C THR A 82 8.40 -0.82 -6.48
N PHE A 83 8.23 -0.48 -5.20
CA PHE A 83 6.93 -0.53 -4.54
C PHE A 83 5.91 0.38 -5.24
N GLY A 84 6.29 1.62 -5.56
CA GLY A 84 5.43 2.58 -6.26
C GLY A 84 5.02 2.13 -7.67
N MET A 85 5.92 1.48 -8.41
CA MET A 85 5.60 0.89 -9.72
C MET A 85 4.60 -0.26 -9.58
N ASN A 86 4.76 -1.11 -8.57
CA ASN A 86 3.88 -2.26 -8.39
C ASN A 86 2.47 -1.85 -7.93
N LEU A 87 2.37 -0.91 -6.99
CA LEU A 87 1.09 -0.37 -6.53
C LEU A 87 0.43 0.51 -7.60
N GLY A 88 1.14 1.53 -8.10
CA GLY A 88 0.55 2.52 -9.01
C GLY A 88 0.40 2.03 -10.45
N TYR A 89 1.47 1.47 -11.04
CA TYR A 89 1.42 1.02 -12.43
C TYR A 89 0.87 -0.39 -12.57
N ASN A 90 1.47 -1.40 -11.92
CA ASN A 90 1.05 -2.79 -12.14
C ASN A 90 -0.38 -3.03 -11.60
N SER A 91 -0.75 -2.44 -10.45
CA SER A 91 -2.10 -2.64 -9.89
C SER A 91 -3.12 -1.63 -10.43
N TRP A 92 -2.93 -0.33 -10.21
CA TRP A 92 -3.97 0.68 -10.55
C TRP A 92 -3.97 1.14 -12.02
N THR A 93 -3.00 0.74 -12.83
CA THR A 93 -2.93 1.11 -14.26
C THR A 93 -3.08 -0.09 -15.18
N ASP A 94 -2.16 -1.04 -15.17
CA ASP A 94 -2.22 -2.22 -16.04
C ASP A 94 -3.23 -3.23 -15.50
N GLY A 95 -3.15 -3.54 -14.20
CA GLY A 95 -4.08 -4.39 -13.48
C GLY A 95 -5.52 -3.90 -13.59
N ALA A 96 -5.77 -2.61 -13.32
CA ALA A 96 -7.08 -1.99 -13.48
C ALA A 96 -7.67 -2.14 -14.90
N LYS A 97 -6.84 -2.17 -15.97
CA LYS A 97 -7.34 -2.43 -17.32
C LYS A 97 -7.78 -3.89 -17.48
N LYS A 98 -7.01 -4.84 -16.94
CA LYS A 98 -7.34 -6.27 -16.96
C LYS A 98 -8.61 -6.55 -16.16
N ILE A 99 -8.73 -5.98 -14.96
CA ILE A 99 -9.92 -6.09 -14.10
C ILE A 99 -11.17 -5.60 -14.85
N ARG A 100 -11.10 -4.42 -15.49
CA ARG A 100 -12.22 -3.92 -16.32
C ARG A 100 -12.52 -4.85 -17.50
N ALA A 101 -11.50 -5.33 -18.21
CA ALA A 101 -11.72 -6.25 -19.33
C ALA A 101 -12.36 -7.57 -18.88
N LYS A 102 -12.01 -8.10 -17.71
CA LYS A 102 -12.64 -9.28 -17.11
C LYS A 102 -14.11 -9.02 -16.77
N LYS A 103 -14.42 -7.86 -16.18
CA LYS A 103 -15.82 -7.44 -15.96
C LYS A 103 -16.59 -7.33 -17.28
N ASP A 104 -16.06 -6.60 -18.25
CA ASP A 104 -16.78 -6.27 -19.48
C ASP A 104 -16.98 -7.49 -20.39
N ASN A 105 -16.01 -8.42 -20.42
CA ASN A 105 -16.05 -9.59 -21.31
C ASN A 105 -16.64 -10.85 -20.65
N GLU A 106 -16.44 -11.03 -19.34
CA GLU A 106 -16.75 -12.28 -18.63
C GLU A 106 -17.75 -12.06 -17.48
N GLY A 107 -18.12 -10.81 -17.16
CA GLY A 107 -18.99 -10.49 -16.03
C GLY A 107 -18.33 -10.68 -14.66
N ILE A 108 -17.02 -10.93 -14.63
CA ILE A 108 -16.29 -11.24 -13.39
C ILE A 108 -15.86 -9.95 -12.70
N LEU A 109 -16.38 -9.75 -11.49
CA LEU A 109 -16.00 -8.66 -10.61
C LEU A 109 -14.81 -9.07 -9.74
N THR A 110 -13.75 -8.26 -9.69
CA THR A 110 -12.52 -8.57 -8.96
C THR A 110 -11.95 -7.33 -8.30
N SER A 111 -11.56 -7.46 -7.03
CA SER A 111 -10.87 -6.42 -6.28
C SER A 111 -9.45 -6.19 -6.81
N TRP A 112 -8.95 -4.95 -6.76
CA TRP A 112 -7.57 -4.63 -7.17
C TRP A 112 -6.50 -5.21 -6.22
N ILE A 113 -6.91 -5.63 -5.04
CA ILE A 113 -6.10 -6.18 -3.96
C ILE A 113 -6.74 -7.45 -3.41
N GLN A 114 -5.91 -8.46 -3.10
CA GLN A 114 -6.32 -9.62 -2.31
C GLN A 114 -5.88 -9.44 -0.86
N ILE A 115 -6.78 -9.70 0.09
CA ILE A 115 -6.49 -9.64 1.53
C ILE A 115 -6.46 -11.07 2.06
N LEU A 116 -5.35 -11.45 2.68
CA LEU A 116 -5.13 -12.80 3.18
C LEU A 116 -4.95 -12.78 4.68
N ASP A 117 -5.59 -13.74 5.35
CA ASP A 117 -5.27 -14.08 6.73
C ASP A 117 -4.44 -15.36 6.71
N LEU A 118 -3.15 -15.23 7.04
CA LEU A 118 -2.21 -16.35 7.02
C LEU A 118 -2.28 -17.21 8.30
N SER A 119 -3.17 -16.88 9.27
CA SER A 119 -3.30 -17.61 10.54
C SER A 119 -4.06 -18.93 10.42
N GLN A 120 -4.94 -19.06 9.43
CA GLN A 120 -5.97 -20.11 9.37
C GLN A 120 -5.63 -21.30 8.45
N SER A 121 -4.46 -21.29 7.81
CA SER A 121 -4.03 -22.37 6.90
C SER A 121 -2.52 -22.52 6.78
N GLU A 122 -2.08 -23.74 6.45
CA GLU A 122 -0.70 -24.09 6.08
C GLU A 122 -0.33 -23.46 4.72
N TRP A 123 -0.13 -22.15 4.70
CA TRP A 123 0.47 -21.46 3.56
C TRP A 123 1.94 -21.92 3.41
N THR A 124 2.35 -22.14 2.18
CA THR A 124 3.73 -22.43 1.79
C THR A 124 4.15 -21.44 0.72
N ALA A 125 5.45 -21.31 0.45
CA ALA A 125 5.90 -20.50 -0.68
C ALA A 125 5.26 -20.97 -1.99
N GLU A 126 5.13 -22.28 -2.21
CA GLU A 126 4.56 -22.84 -3.43
C GLU A 126 3.08 -22.46 -3.61
N ASN A 127 2.25 -22.71 -2.61
CA ASN A 127 0.81 -22.45 -2.74
C ASN A 127 0.47 -20.96 -2.76
N LEU A 128 1.23 -20.11 -2.04
CA LEU A 128 1.04 -18.67 -2.07
C LEU A 128 1.49 -18.09 -3.43
N ASN A 129 2.59 -18.58 -3.99
CA ASN A 129 3.00 -18.20 -5.34
C ASN A 129 1.96 -18.62 -6.38
N ALA A 130 1.42 -19.83 -6.31
CA ALA A 130 0.38 -20.29 -7.23
C ALA A 130 -0.89 -19.43 -7.12
N PHE A 131 -1.30 -19.06 -5.90
CA PHE A 131 -2.40 -18.12 -5.65
C PHE A 131 -2.15 -16.75 -6.29
N ILE A 132 -0.94 -16.20 -6.10
CA ILE A 132 -0.55 -14.92 -6.68
C ILE A 132 -0.55 -14.98 -8.21
N ASP A 133 0.08 -16.00 -8.80
CA ASP A 133 0.15 -16.21 -10.24
C ASP A 133 -1.26 -16.31 -10.86
N PHE A 134 -2.19 -17.00 -10.21
CA PHE A 134 -3.59 -17.06 -10.62
C PHE A 134 -4.23 -15.67 -10.66
N TRP A 135 -4.18 -14.90 -9.56
CA TRP A 135 -4.84 -13.60 -9.49
C TRP A 135 -4.18 -12.52 -10.35
N LYS A 136 -2.90 -12.65 -10.69
CA LYS A 136 -2.22 -11.80 -11.67
C LYS A 136 -2.84 -11.92 -13.06
N THR A 137 -3.41 -13.08 -13.42
CA THR A 137 -4.15 -13.24 -14.69
C THR A 137 -5.42 -12.39 -14.73
N TYR A 138 -6.00 -12.06 -13.58
CA TYR A 138 -7.14 -11.15 -13.41
C TYR A 138 -6.72 -9.69 -13.24
N GLY A 139 -5.42 -9.41 -13.17
CA GLY A 139 -4.89 -8.05 -13.00
C GLY A 139 -4.64 -7.63 -11.55
N VAL A 140 -4.69 -8.56 -10.59
CA VAL A 140 -4.34 -8.25 -9.20
C VAL A 140 -2.82 -8.31 -9.05
N CYS A 141 -2.23 -7.22 -8.57
CA CYS A 141 -0.80 -7.10 -8.31
C CYS A 141 -0.49 -6.52 -6.92
N THR A 142 -1.50 -6.38 -6.06
CA THR A 142 -1.31 -5.99 -4.65
C THR A 142 -1.92 -7.04 -3.74
N TYR A 143 -1.20 -7.36 -2.66
CA TYR A 143 -1.63 -8.33 -1.66
C TYR A 143 -1.42 -7.75 -0.26
N ALA A 144 -2.40 -7.91 0.62
CA ALA A 144 -2.30 -7.54 2.01
C ALA A 144 -2.35 -8.78 2.90
N PHE A 145 -1.38 -8.93 3.79
CA PHE A 145 -1.34 -10.01 4.77
C PHE A 145 -1.72 -9.41 6.13
N LEU A 146 -2.87 -9.85 6.66
CA LEU A 146 -3.41 -9.36 7.93
C LEU A 146 -2.58 -9.83 9.12
N PRO A 147 -2.62 -9.10 10.25
CA PRO A 147 -1.86 -9.48 11.43
C PRO A 147 -2.40 -10.81 11.99
N SER A 148 -1.51 -11.77 12.23
CA SER A 148 -1.80 -13.06 12.88
C SER A 148 -1.01 -13.21 14.16
N ALA A 149 -1.64 -13.69 15.24
CA ALA A 149 -0.97 -13.98 16.50
C ALA A 149 0.07 -15.13 16.40
N SER A 150 0.02 -15.95 15.35
CA SER A 150 0.94 -17.08 15.11
C SER A 150 2.00 -16.80 14.04
N PHE A 151 2.32 -15.52 13.78
CA PHE A 151 3.17 -15.12 12.64
C PHE A 151 4.62 -15.65 12.68
N SER A 152 5.07 -16.24 13.79
CA SER A 152 6.44 -16.73 14.02
C SER A 152 6.90 -17.85 13.08
N GLU A 153 6.04 -18.43 12.24
CA GLU A 153 6.36 -19.61 11.41
C GLU A 153 6.44 -19.35 9.89
N ASN A 154 6.10 -18.15 9.40
CA ASN A 154 6.05 -17.86 7.97
C ASN A 154 7.42 -17.43 7.38
N THR A 155 8.47 -18.23 7.63
CA THR A 155 9.84 -18.02 7.12
C THR A 155 9.93 -18.04 5.59
N PHE A 156 8.90 -18.50 4.91
CA PHE A 156 8.84 -18.61 3.45
C PHE A 156 8.47 -17.29 2.74
N LEU A 157 7.99 -16.26 3.46
CA LEU A 157 7.52 -15.01 2.84
C LEU A 157 8.61 -14.22 2.09
N PRO A 158 9.87 -14.11 2.58
CA PRO A 158 10.93 -13.47 1.81
C PRO A 158 11.10 -14.06 0.41
N GLU A 159 11.06 -15.39 0.29
CA GLU A 159 11.15 -16.09 -1.00
C GLU A 159 10.00 -15.68 -1.93
N VAL A 160 8.77 -15.62 -1.42
CA VAL A 160 7.59 -15.20 -2.19
C VAL A 160 7.74 -13.76 -2.67
N PHE A 161 8.20 -12.84 -1.82
CA PHE A 161 8.38 -11.44 -2.20
C PHE A 161 9.45 -11.25 -3.27
N GLN A 162 10.56 -11.99 -3.17
CA GLN A 162 11.63 -11.98 -4.17
C GLN A 162 11.14 -12.54 -5.52
N LYS A 163 10.40 -13.65 -5.51
CA LYS A 163 9.85 -14.25 -6.73
C LYS A 163 8.79 -13.35 -7.38
N GLN A 164 7.90 -12.78 -6.58
CA GLN A 164 6.79 -11.93 -7.05
C GLN A 164 7.16 -10.44 -7.03
N ASN A 165 8.34 -10.11 -7.56
CA ASN A 165 8.93 -8.76 -7.51
C ASN A 165 8.14 -7.68 -8.27
N ASP A 166 7.14 -8.07 -9.06
CA ASP A 166 6.21 -7.20 -9.77
C ASP A 166 4.89 -6.97 -9.01
N CYS A 167 4.73 -7.55 -7.83
CA CYS A 167 3.60 -7.34 -6.94
C CYS A 167 3.98 -6.44 -5.76
N ALA A 168 3.03 -5.69 -5.20
CA ALA A 168 3.19 -4.90 -3.98
C ALA A 168 2.58 -5.64 -2.79
N PHE A 169 3.31 -5.71 -1.68
CA PHE A 169 2.88 -6.43 -0.48
C PHE A 169 2.73 -5.49 0.70
N LEU A 170 1.55 -5.46 1.29
CA LEU A 170 1.25 -4.80 2.57
C LEU A 170 1.26 -5.86 3.66
N TRP A 171 2.27 -5.85 4.53
CA TRP A 171 2.45 -6.92 5.50
C TRP A 171 2.21 -6.40 6.92
N PHE A 172 1.01 -6.66 7.44
CA PHE A 172 0.60 -6.19 8.76
C PHE A 172 1.09 -7.14 9.86
N LEU A 173 1.74 -6.56 10.87
CA LEU A 173 2.49 -7.28 11.89
C LEU A 173 2.00 -6.90 13.30
N PRO A 174 1.53 -7.85 14.12
CA PRO A 174 1.07 -7.56 15.48
C PRO A 174 2.22 -7.21 16.43
N ASP A 175 3.42 -7.71 16.15
CA ASP A 175 4.66 -7.50 16.89
C ASP A 175 5.84 -7.24 15.94
N VAL A 176 7.00 -6.92 16.50
CA VAL A 176 8.23 -6.65 15.74
C VAL A 176 9.11 -7.89 15.59
N ASP A 177 8.99 -8.86 16.49
CA ASP A 177 9.82 -10.07 16.52
C ASP A 177 9.61 -10.91 15.27
N SER A 178 8.36 -11.01 14.82
CA SER A 178 7.95 -11.68 13.58
C SER A 178 8.68 -11.15 12.35
N PHE A 179 9.06 -9.87 12.34
CA PHE A 179 9.87 -9.27 11.29
C PHE A 179 11.37 -9.53 11.50
N CYS A 180 11.85 -9.37 12.74
CA CYS A 180 13.26 -9.49 13.09
C CYS A 180 13.84 -10.87 12.77
N ILE A 181 13.05 -11.95 12.91
CA ILE A 181 13.49 -13.33 12.61
C ILE A 181 14.06 -13.48 11.19
N ASN A 182 13.55 -12.72 10.23
CA ASN A 182 13.85 -12.87 8.81
C ASN A 182 14.54 -11.64 8.21
N MET A 183 15.01 -10.70 9.04
CA MET A 183 15.42 -9.36 8.60
C MET A 183 16.49 -9.37 7.50
N ASP A 184 17.46 -10.29 7.57
CA ASP A 184 18.53 -10.41 6.58
C ASP A 184 17.97 -10.78 5.19
N ASP A 185 16.97 -11.67 5.13
CA ASP A 185 16.32 -12.08 3.87
C ASP A 185 15.49 -10.94 3.25
N TYR A 186 15.11 -9.95 4.06
CA TYR A 186 14.38 -8.75 3.61
C TYR A 186 15.28 -7.63 3.10
N LYS A 187 16.60 -7.70 3.29
CA LYS A 187 17.52 -6.60 2.99
C LYS A 187 17.50 -6.18 1.51
N ASP A 188 17.27 -7.11 0.61
CA ASP A 188 17.22 -6.83 -0.84
C ASP A 188 15.79 -6.77 -1.40
N VAL A 189 14.77 -7.02 -0.58
CA VAL A 189 13.37 -6.95 -0.99
C VAL A 189 12.91 -5.49 -1.08
N GLN A 190 12.34 -5.11 -2.23
CA GLN A 190 11.98 -3.72 -2.54
C GLN A 190 10.48 -3.49 -2.76
N ASN A 191 9.69 -4.55 -2.70
CA ASN A 191 8.27 -4.58 -3.06
C ASN A 191 7.33 -4.88 -1.89
N VAL A 192 7.85 -4.88 -0.66
CA VAL A 192 7.09 -5.08 0.58
C VAL A 192 7.13 -3.81 1.44
N MET A 193 6.00 -3.50 2.06
CA MET A 193 5.86 -2.54 3.14
C MET A 193 5.45 -3.31 4.40
N PRO A 194 6.35 -3.59 5.35
CA PRO A 194 5.97 -4.03 6.69
C PRO A 194 5.21 -2.90 7.40
N ILE A 195 4.11 -3.24 8.06
CA ILE A 195 3.19 -2.30 8.70
C ILE A 195 2.98 -2.79 10.14
N PHE A 196 3.56 -2.08 11.09
CA PHE A 196 3.62 -2.52 12.48
C PHE A 196 2.46 -1.95 13.30
N LYS A 197 2.01 -2.71 14.29
CA LYS A 197 1.08 -2.19 15.29
C LYS A 197 1.75 -1.03 16.02
N MET A 198 1.05 0.10 16.17
CA MET A 198 1.65 1.33 16.67
C MET A 198 2.29 1.14 18.06
N GLU A 199 1.62 0.44 18.96
CA GLU A 199 2.13 0.16 20.31
C GLU A 199 3.42 -0.68 20.26
N ALA A 200 3.43 -1.75 19.46
CA ALA A 200 4.60 -2.62 19.30
C ALA A 200 5.80 -1.89 18.68
N LEU A 201 5.56 -0.97 17.74
CA LEU A 201 6.63 -0.17 17.15
C LEU A 201 7.22 0.84 18.14
N MET A 202 6.39 1.41 19.01
CA MET A 202 6.82 2.36 20.05
C MET A 202 7.67 1.72 21.14
N GLU A 203 7.42 0.45 21.44
CA GLU A 203 8.14 -0.32 22.46
C GLU A 203 9.45 -0.95 21.94
N SER A 204 9.83 -0.65 20.70
CA SER A 204 10.98 -1.28 20.03
C SER A 204 11.86 -0.29 19.27
N GLU A 205 13.06 -0.75 18.90
CA GLU A 205 14.03 0.02 18.12
C GLU A 205 13.99 -0.30 16.61
N ILE A 206 13.04 -1.13 16.15
CA ILE A 206 13.01 -1.62 14.77
C ILE A 206 12.89 -0.49 13.74
N HIS A 207 12.21 0.61 14.09
CA HIS A 207 12.10 1.80 13.23
C HIS A 207 13.47 2.44 12.94
N GLN A 208 14.42 2.37 13.88
CA GLN A 208 15.79 2.84 13.68
C GLN A 208 16.55 1.93 12.71
N ILE A 209 16.38 0.62 12.84
CA ILE A 209 16.99 -0.38 11.96
C ILE A 209 16.44 -0.23 10.53
N LEU A 210 15.13 -0.10 10.36
CA LEU A 210 14.48 0.13 9.08
C LEU A 210 14.97 1.44 8.44
N SER A 211 15.09 2.52 9.23
CA SER A 211 15.63 3.79 8.76
C SER A 211 17.11 3.68 8.35
N ALA A 212 17.94 2.94 9.11
CA ALA A 212 19.35 2.74 8.79
C ALA A 212 19.54 1.97 7.48
N HIS A 213 18.67 0.97 7.23
CA HIS A 213 18.63 0.21 5.98
C HIS A 213 17.83 0.89 4.86
N LYS A 214 17.32 2.11 5.11
CA LYS A 214 16.48 2.89 4.21
C LYS A 214 15.27 2.10 3.65
N LYS A 215 14.57 1.37 4.53
CA LYS A 215 13.41 0.54 4.20
C LYS A 215 12.10 1.30 4.37
N LEU A 216 11.16 1.05 3.46
CA LEU A 216 9.78 1.52 3.58
C LEU A 216 9.04 0.70 4.63
N TYR A 217 8.25 1.38 5.46
CA TYR A 217 7.38 0.74 6.44
C TYR A 217 6.21 1.67 6.77
N GLY A 218 5.18 1.13 7.42
CA GLY A 218 4.05 1.90 7.94
C GLY A 218 3.72 1.52 9.37
N VAL A 219 2.70 2.18 9.90
CA VAL A 219 2.11 1.85 11.19
C VAL A 219 0.61 1.66 11.07
N TYR A 220 0.04 0.81 11.90
CA TYR A 220 -1.40 0.69 12.02
C TYR A 220 -1.92 0.79 13.44
N GLN A 221 -3.17 1.22 13.56
CA GLN A 221 -3.97 1.16 14.78
C GLN A 221 -5.23 0.33 14.49
N LEU A 222 -5.58 -0.56 15.42
CA LEU A 222 -6.87 -1.23 15.41
C LEU A 222 -7.93 -0.28 15.96
N TYR A 223 -9.09 -0.22 15.32
CA TYR A 223 -10.20 0.58 15.81
C TYR A 223 -11.53 -0.17 15.82
N ASN A 224 -12.39 0.26 16.72
CA ASN A 224 -13.80 -0.08 16.80
C ASN A 224 -14.59 1.18 17.25
N GLU A 225 -15.90 1.05 17.47
CA GLU A 225 -16.74 2.18 17.87
C GLU A 225 -16.34 2.82 19.21
N GLN A 226 -15.71 2.05 20.10
CA GLN A 226 -15.35 2.49 21.45
C GLN A 226 -14.05 3.31 21.47
N ASN A 227 -13.05 2.91 20.70
CA ASN A 227 -11.70 3.51 20.75
C ASN A 227 -11.40 4.49 19.61
N ILE A 228 -12.22 4.57 18.56
CA ILE A 228 -11.90 5.39 17.38
C ILE A 228 -11.59 6.86 17.71
N ARG A 229 -12.28 7.43 18.71
CA ARG A 229 -12.02 8.82 19.17
C ARG A 229 -10.63 8.99 19.75
N GLU A 230 -10.10 7.96 20.41
CA GLU A 230 -8.74 7.94 20.93
C GLU A 230 -7.72 7.78 19.80
N CYS A 231 -7.97 6.86 18.85
CA CYS A 231 -7.08 6.62 17.71
C CYS A 231 -6.83 7.88 16.86
N ILE A 232 -7.86 8.72 16.67
CA ILE A 232 -7.76 9.99 15.91
C ILE A 232 -7.46 11.20 16.80
N SER A 233 -7.21 11.00 18.09
CA SER A 233 -6.91 12.10 19.01
C SER A 233 -5.55 12.72 18.72
N ARG A 234 -5.38 14.01 19.01
CA ARG A 234 -4.07 14.68 18.88
C ARG A 234 -2.97 13.98 19.67
N LYS A 235 -3.32 13.36 20.81
CA LYS A 235 -2.37 12.59 21.63
C LYS A 235 -1.85 11.39 20.84
N SER A 236 -2.73 10.53 20.32
CA SER A 236 -2.33 9.36 19.52
C SER A 236 -1.55 9.79 18.27
N LEU A 237 -2.09 10.75 17.51
CA LEU A 237 -1.46 11.23 16.28
C LEU A 237 -0.11 11.92 16.50
N GLY A 238 0.10 12.55 17.66
CA GLY A 238 1.37 13.14 18.03
C GLY A 238 2.50 12.12 18.12
N LEU A 239 2.17 10.88 18.51
CA LEU A 239 3.13 9.77 18.62
C LEU A 239 3.67 9.34 17.25
N LEU A 240 2.91 9.54 16.17
CA LEU A 240 3.37 9.21 14.80
C LEU A 240 4.61 10.00 14.39
N SER A 241 4.75 11.23 14.91
CA SER A 241 5.88 12.09 14.57
C SER A 241 7.23 11.50 14.97
N SER A 242 7.29 10.64 15.99
CA SER A 242 8.51 9.97 16.43
C SER A 242 8.80 8.67 15.67
N LEU A 243 7.84 8.13 14.91
CA LEU A 243 7.94 6.81 14.30
C LEU A 243 8.53 6.81 12.90
N GLY A 244 9.02 7.95 12.39
CA GLY A 244 9.84 8.02 11.17
C GLY A 244 9.16 7.65 9.84
N THR A 245 7.88 7.23 9.87
CA THR A 245 7.08 6.90 8.69
C THR A 245 5.87 7.83 8.54
N PRO A 246 5.52 8.24 7.31
CA PRO A 246 4.31 8.99 7.07
C PRO A 246 3.08 8.10 6.89
N PHE A 247 3.18 6.77 6.88
CA PHE A 247 2.04 5.90 6.55
C PHE A 247 1.31 5.44 7.81
N LEU A 248 0.06 5.89 7.98
CA LEU A 248 -0.83 5.49 9.06
C LEU A 248 -2.03 4.73 8.50
N PHE A 249 -2.23 3.50 8.96
CA PHE A 249 -3.38 2.67 8.60
C PHE A 249 -4.33 2.52 9.81
N PHE A 250 -5.61 2.74 9.60
CA PHE A 250 -6.66 2.36 10.53
C PHE A 250 -7.25 1.04 10.05
N LEU A 251 -7.19 0.01 10.90
CA LEU A 251 -7.76 -1.31 10.64
C LEU A 251 -8.97 -1.50 11.54
N SER A 252 -10.15 -1.69 10.96
CA SER A 252 -11.33 -2.01 11.75
C SER A 252 -11.22 -3.43 12.33
N GLU A 253 -11.53 -3.60 13.61
CA GLU A 253 -11.50 -4.92 14.28
C GLU A 253 -12.53 -5.89 13.68
N ASP A 254 -13.67 -5.38 13.22
CA ASP A 254 -14.70 -6.18 12.53
C ASP A 254 -14.33 -6.51 11.07
N ARG A 255 -13.20 -5.96 10.60
CA ARG A 255 -12.65 -6.12 9.25
C ARG A 255 -13.60 -5.72 8.12
N LYS A 256 -14.51 -4.78 8.38
CA LYS A 256 -15.47 -4.26 7.41
C LYS A 256 -15.11 -2.86 6.93
N SER A 257 -15.60 -2.53 5.74
CA SER A 257 -15.61 -1.15 5.27
C SER A 257 -16.84 -0.43 5.81
N ASP A 258 -16.62 0.78 6.31
CA ASP A 258 -17.67 1.73 6.65
C ASP A 258 -17.17 3.13 6.26
N THR A 259 -17.61 3.58 5.09
CA THR A 259 -17.22 4.89 4.54
C THR A 259 -17.80 6.06 5.35
N SER A 260 -18.76 5.80 6.23
CA SER A 260 -19.35 6.79 7.14
C SER A 260 -18.66 6.85 8.51
N SER A 261 -17.78 5.88 8.80
CA SER A 261 -17.07 5.79 10.07
C SER A 261 -16.23 7.05 10.36
N ALA A 262 -15.95 7.28 11.64
CA ALA A 262 -15.09 8.39 12.03
C ALA A 262 -13.66 8.21 11.49
N ALA A 263 -13.16 6.97 11.40
CA ALA A 263 -11.86 6.65 10.79
C ALA A 263 -11.82 7.06 9.31
N SER A 264 -12.85 6.66 8.55
CA SER A 264 -12.93 6.93 7.13
C SER A 264 -12.98 8.42 6.80
N ARG A 265 -13.85 9.15 7.51
CA ARG A 265 -13.95 10.59 7.38
C ARG A 265 -12.65 11.28 7.77
N PHE A 266 -12.04 10.88 8.88
CA PHE A 266 -10.77 11.44 9.33
C PHE A 266 -9.64 11.21 8.30
N ALA A 267 -9.54 10.00 7.74
CA ALA A 267 -8.52 9.67 6.75
C ALA A 267 -8.68 10.50 5.47
N VAL A 268 -9.90 10.61 4.93
CA VAL A 268 -10.20 11.46 3.76
C VAL A 268 -9.91 12.92 4.07
N ASP A 269 -10.45 13.46 5.16
CA ASP A 269 -10.27 14.86 5.54
C ASP A 269 -8.79 15.22 5.72
N THR A 270 -8.02 14.35 6.37
CA THR A 270 -6.59 14.57 6.57
C THR A 270 -5.83 14.60 5.25
N ARG A 271 -6.18 13.73 4.29
CA ARG A 271 -5.56 13.75 2.96
C ARG A 271 -5.91 14.98 2.15
N MET A 272 -7.16 15.44 2.24
CA MET A 272 -7.64 16.60 1.48
C MET A 272 -7.18 17.94 2.07
N LYS A 273 -7.21 18.06 3.41
CA LYS A 273 -6.80 19.27 4.14
C LYS A 273 -5.29 19.34 4.36
N GLN A 274 -4.62 18.19 4.35
CA GLN A 274 -3.18 18.05 4.56
C GLN A 274 -2.71 18.66 5.88
N ALA A 275 -3.56 18.63 6.90
CA ALA A 275 -3.29 19.26 8.19
C ALA A 275 -2.18 18.55 8.98
N TYR A 276 -1.81 17.33 8.58
CA TYR A 276 -0.85 16.49 9.28
C TYR A 276 0.26 16.00 8.36
N PRO A 277 1.46 15.76 8.90
CA PRO A 277 2.59 15.22 8.14
C PRO A 277 2.51 13.68 8.05
N PHE A 278 1.34 13.14 7.72
CA PHE A 278 1.15 11.72 7.44
C PHE A 278 0.03 11.49 6.42
N LEU A 279 0.06 10.31 5.82
CA LEU A 279 -0.91 9.73 4.93
C LEU A 279 -1.74 8.74 5.75
N ALA A 280 -2.88 9.21 6.26
CA ALA A 280 -3.85 8.34 6.91
C ALA A 280 -4.61 7.53 5.86
N VAL A 281 -4.87 6.26 6.12
CA VAL A 281 -5.64 5.32 5.29
C VAL A 281 -6.60 4.55 6.18
N ASP A 282 -7.90 4.59 5.89
CA ASP A 282 -8.86 3.65 6.49
C ASP A 282 -8.88 2.42 5.59
N PHE A 283 -8.19 1.36 6.02
CA PHE A 283 -7.72 0.30 5.14
C PHE A 283 -8.86 -0.32 4.31
N TYR A 284 -9.95 -0.72 4.95
CA TYR A 284 -11.07 -1.37 4.27
C TYR A 284 -11.88 -0.41 3.40
N SER A 285 -12.22 0.77 3.94
CA SER A 285 -13.05 1.74 3.21
C SER A 285 -12.32 2.36 2.01
N ASP A 286 -11.01 2.60 2.13
CA ASP A 286 -10.22 3.10 1.00
C ASP A 286 -10.03 2.02 -0.08
N ILE A 287 -9.95 0.74 0.28
CA ILE A 287 -10.00 -0.35 -0.71
C ILE A 287 -11.33 -0.35 -1.45
N THR A 288 -12.46 -0.25 -0.75
CA THR A 288 -13.80 -0.16 -1.38
C THR A 288 -13.89 1.03 -2.34
N ARG A 289 -13.44 2.22 -1.93
CA ARG A 289 -13.41 3.41 -2.81
C ARG A 289 -12.57 3.20 -4.07
N ILE A 290 -11.38 2.60 -3.94
CA ILE A 290 -10.52 2.34 -5.10
C ILE A 290 -11.14 1.26 -6.00
N ASN A 291 -11.81 0.25 -5.44
CA ASN A 291 -12.57 -0.74 -6.22
C ASN A 291 -13.70 -0.07 -7.01
N GLU A 292 -14.46 0.84 -6.41
CA GLU A 292 -15.51 1.62 -7.10
C GLU A 292 -14.91 2.43 -8.25
N ILE A 293 -13.79 3.10 -8.03
CA ILE A 293 -13.10 3.87 -9.08
C ILE A 293 -12.66 2.94 -10.23
N ILE A 294 -12.06 1.78 -9.91
CA ILE A 294 -11.50 0.87 -10.91
C ILE A 294 -12.57 0.15 -11.72
N SER A 295 -13.54 -0.45 -11.01
CA SER A 295 -14.53 -1.37 -11.56
C SER A 295 -15.88 -0.70 -11.87
N GLY A 296 -16.13 0.48 -11.30
CA GLY A 296 -17.42 1.18 -11.37
C GLY A 296 -18.45 0.72 -10.34
N ASP A 297 -18.17 -0.35 -9.58
CA ASP A 297 -19.08 -0.92 -8.58
C ASP A 297 -18.40 -1.04 -7.21
N PRO A 298 -19.14 -0.86 -6.11
CA PRO A 298 -18.66 -1.24 -4.79
C PRO A 298 -18.47 -2.75 -4.73
N LEU A 299 -17.26 -3.19 -4.38
CA LEU A 299 -16.97 -4.59 -4.12
C LEU A 299 -16.88 -4.83 -2.61
N PRO A 300 -17.56 -5.86 -2.09
CA PRO A 300 -17.41 -6.25 -0.70
C PRO A 300 -15.96 -6.67 -0.44
N ILE A 301 -15.47 -6.37 0.76
CA ILE A 301 -14.19 -6.85 1.22
C ILE A 301 -14.29 -8.37 1.42
N HIS A 302 -13.40 -9.10 0.76
CA HIS A 302 -13.24 -10.54 0.97
C HIS A 302 -11.85 -10.81 1.57
N ILE A 303 -11.82 -11.65 2.60
CA ILE A 303 -10.58 -12.10 3.24
C ILE A 303 -10.43 -13.58 2.89
N THR A 304 -9.33 -13.90 2.21
CA THR A 304 -8.99 -15.26 1.87
C THR A 304 -8.25 -15.92 3.02
N GLU A 305 -8.88 -16.93 3.61
CA GLU A 305 -8.33 -17.72 4.69
C GLU A 305 -7.80 -19.09 4.21
N ARG A 306 -8.22 -19.56 3.02
CA ARG A 306 -7.83 -20.86 2.43
C ARG A 306 -7.89 -20.86 0.90
N MET A 307 -7.01 -21.64 0.27
CA MET A 307 -6.94 -21.79 -1.20
C MET A 307 -8.14 -22.55 -1.83
N ASN A 308 -8.86 -23.37 -1.04
CA ASN A 308 -9.80 -24.39 -1.54
C ASN A 308 -11.14 -23.89 -2.12
N ARG A 309 -11.25 -22.64 -2.59
CA ARG A 309 -12.46 -22.15 -3.28
C ARG A 309 -12.21 -21.36 -4.57
N LEU A 310 -10.99 -21.38 -5.10
CA LEU A 310 -10.71 -20.71 -6.37
C LEU A 310 -11.31 -21.41 -7.62
N ILE A 311 -11.72 -22.68 -7.50
CA ILE A 311 -12.25 -23.46 -8.63
C ILE A 311 -13.79 -23.57 -8.63
N SER A 312 -14.46 -23.28 -7.51
CA SER A 312 -15.91 -23.53 -7.37
C SER A 312 -16.80 -22.29 -7.40
N SER A 313 -16.24 -21.10 -7.60
CA SER A 313 -17.02 -19.85 -7.56
C SER A 313 -16.60 -18.75 -8.55
N VAL A 314 -15.84 -19.10 -9.59
CA VAL A 314 -15.74 -18.26 -10.80
C VAL A 314 -16.81 -18.73 -11.78
#